data_AF-A0A6N3BI45-F1
#
_entry.id   AF-A0A6N3BI45-F1
#
_cell.length_a   1.000
_cell.length_b   1.000
_cell.length_c   1.000
_cell.angle_alpha   90.00
_cell.angle_beta   90.00
_cell.angle_gamma   90.00
#
_symmetry.space_group_name_H-M   'P 1'
#
loop_
_entity.id
_entity.type
_entity.pdbx_description
1 polymer ?
#
loop_
_entity_poly.entity_id
_entity_poly.type
_entity_poly.pdbx_seq_one_letter_code
_entity_poly.pdbx_strand_id
1 'polypeptide(L)'
;MNERTYLSIDLKSFYASVECLERGLDPMTTNLVVADASRTEKTICLAVSPSLKSYGIPGRARLFEVVQKVKQANVQRQRSAPERQFTGSSASAVELRQHPELSIDYIVAPPRMAHYMAHSAKIYEVYLKYVAPDDIHSYSIDEVFIDATHYLSSFHISSHDFAMRIILDVLKTTGITATAGIGPNLYLAKVAMDVWAKHVPADENGVRITQLDEMSYREKLWAHRPLTDFWRVGTGYTKKLEAMGLYTMGDIARCSLGKPTDFYNEDTVPFPVSWTVKMKKKQKETQDILSYHSQAAGCSDKTRAKASGGRQPIEECGRTGL
;
A
#
# COMPACT_ATOMS: atom_id res chain seq x y z
N MET A 1 -19.62 6.22 -25.87
CA MET A 1 -18.89 6.66 -24.67
C MET A 1 -17.86 5.60 -24.36
N ASN A 2 -16.60 5.97 -24.10
CA ASN A 2 -15.64 5.00 -23.58
C ASN A 2 -16.12 4.55 -22.20
N GLU A 3 -16.08 3.24 -21.96
CA GLU A 3 -16.35 2.68 -20.64
C GLU A 3 -15.31 3.21 -19.66
N ARG A 4 -15.78 3.83 -18.56
CA ARG A 4 -14.88 4.38 -17.55
C ARG A 4 -14.03 3.25 -16.96
N THR A 5 -12.73 3.48 -16.82
CA THR A 5 -11.82 2.48 -16.23
C THR A 5 -10.88 3.17 -15.26
N TYR A 6 -10.91 2.74 -14.01
CA TYR A 6 -10.05 3.23 -12.95
C TYR A 6 -9.13 2.12 -12.46
N LEU A 7 -7.90 2.50 -12.12
CA LEU A 7 -6.94 1.65 -11.42
C LEU A 7 -6.83 2.13 -9.98
N SER A 8 -6.73 1.19 -9.04
CA SER A 8 -6.28 1.40 -7.67
C SER A 8 -4.97 0.64 -7.54
N ILE A 9 -3.86 1.27 -7.16
CA ILE A 9 -2.54 0.64 -7.02
C ILE A 9 -2.03 0.86 -5.60
N ASP A 10 -1.61 -0.21 -4.94
CA ASP A 10 -1.05 -0.25 -3.57
C ASP A 10 0.32 -0.94 -3.57
N LEU A 11 1.34 -0.22 -3.08
CA LEU A 11 2.72 -0.71 -3.04
C LEU A 11 2.91 -1.74 -1.93
N LYS A 12 3.53 -2.88 -2.27
CA LYS A 12 3.60 -4.03 -1.37
C LYS A 12 4.45 -3.73 -0.14
N SER A 13 3.79 -3.63 1.03
CA SER A 13 4.45 -3.41 2.33
C SER A 13 5.46 -2.26 2.29
N PHE A 14 5.07 -1.14 1.67
CA PHE A 14 5.93 -0.05 1.21
C PHE A 14 7.12 0.28 2.12
N TYR A 15 6.88 0.66 3.39
CA TYR A 15 7.98 1.03 4.29
C TYR A 15 8.97 -0.11 4.54
N ALA A 16 8.49 -1.34 4.72
CA ALA A 16 9.37 -2.49 4.92
C ALA A 16 10.17 -2.79 3.65
N SER A 17 9.57 -2.62 2.47
CA SER A 17 10.25 -2.80 1.18
C SER A 17 11.36 -1.79 0.98
N VAL A 18 11.10 -0.50 1.28
CA VAL A 18 12.15 0.54 1.25
C VAL A 18 13.29 0.19 2.22
N GLU A 19 12.99 -0.22 3.45
CA GLU A 19 14.03 -0.60 4.42
C GLU A 19 14.84 -1.82 3.99
N CYS A 20 14.24 -2.83 3.35
CA CYS A 20 14.96 -3.98 2.81
C CYS A 20 15.89 -3.57 1.67
N LEU A 21 15.39 -2.83 0.69
CA LEU A 21 16.16 -2.43 -0.49
C LEU A 21 17.39 -1.58 -0.15
N GLU A 22 17.24 -0.62 0.76
CA GLU A 22 18.34 0.21 1.26
C GLU A 22 19.43 -0.58 1.98
N ARG A 23 19.10 -1.79 2.45
CA ARG A 23 20.04 -2.72 3.10
C ARG A 23 20.58 -3.77 2.14
N GLY A 24 20.25 -3.71 0.85
CA GLY A 24 20.61 -4.75 -0.12
C GLY A 24 19.91 -6.09 0.13
N LEU A 25 18.74 -6.05 0.80
CA LEU A 25 17.94 -7.22 1.14
C LEU A 25 16.71 -7.30 0.24
N ASP A 26 16.25 -8.52 -0.04
CA ASP A 26 15.03 -8.76 -0.81
C ASP A 26 13.78 -8.52 0.09
N PRO A 27 12.90 -7.58 -0.27
CA PRO A 27 11.65 -7.30 0.45
C PRO A 27 10.73 -8.49 0.64
N MET A 28 10.72 -9.44 -0.30
CA MET A 28 9.77 -10.55 -0.32
C MET A 28 10.19 -11.69 0.59
N THR A 29 11.49 -11.80 0.89
CA THR A 29 12.07 -12.92 1.62
C THR A 29 12.70 -12.52 2.96
N THR A 30 12.92 -11.24 3.22
CA THR A 30 13.52 -10.76 4.47
C THR A 30 12.47 -10.45 5.52
N ASN A 31 12.60 -11.08 6.69
CA ASN A 31 11.80 -10.78 7.87
C ASN A 31 12.22 -9.44 8.46
N LEU A 32 11.41 -8.40 8.23
CA LEU A 32 11.66 -7.05 8.70
C LEU A 32 10.37 -6.40 9.22
N VAL A 33 10.50 -5.63 10.28
CA VAL A 33 9.45 -4.76 10.81
C VAL A 33 9.94 -3.32 10.92
N VAL A 34 9.09 -2.36 10.57
CA VAL A 34 9.37 -0.94 10.74
C VAL A 34 8.71 -0.45 12.02
N ALA A 35 9.50 -0.21 13.05
CA ALA A 35 9.01 0.19 14.38
C ALA A 35 10.08 0.97 15.14
N ASP A 36 9.64 1.90 15.99
CA ASP A 36 10.53 2.60 16.92
C ASP A 36 10.72 1.80 18.21
N ALA A 37 11.73 0.92 18.21
CA ALA A 37 12.08 0.07 19.35
C ALA A 37 12.62 0.86 20.56
N SER A 38 13.06 2.12 20.39
CA SER A 38 13.62 2.92 21.48
C SER A 38 12.57 3.35 22.51
N ARG A 39 11.28 3.32 22.13
CA ARG A 39 10.18 3.76 23.00
C ARG A 39 9.71 2.63 23.91
N THR A 40 8.82 1.78 23.41
CA THR A 40 8.26 0.63 24.13
C THR A 40 7.83 -0.41 23.11
N GLU A 41 7.73 -1.67 23.52
CA GLU A 41 7.15 -2.72 22.66
C GLU A 41 5.65 -2.51 22.35
N LYS A 42 4.99 -1.57 23.04
CA LYS A 42 3.63 -1.11 22.71
C LYS A 42 3.58 -0.16 21.52
N THR A 43 4.72 0.15 20.89
CA THR A 43 4.75 0.98 19.68
C THR A 43 4.03 0.31 18.52
N ILE A 44 3.48 1.12 17.61
CA ILE A 44 2.86 0.64 16.37
C ILE A 44 3.96 0.31 15.38
N CYS A 45 3.88 -0.87 14.77
CA CYS A 45 4.66 -1.18 13.59
C CYS A 45 4.04 -0.47 12.38
N LEU A 46 4.82 0.36 11.69
CA LEU A 46 4.36 1.04 10.48
C LEU A 46 4.23 0.09 9.31
N ALA A 47 5.10 -0.92 9.24
CA ALA A 47 5.01 -1.99 8.27
C ALA A 47 5.62 -3.28 8.81
N VAL A 48 5.17 -4.38 8.24
CA VAL A 48 5.71 -5.73 8.43
C VAL A 48 5.97 -6.30 7.03
N SER A 49 7.17 -6.83 6.80
CA SER A 49 7.55 -7.44 5.52
C SER A 49 6.61 -8.61 5.14
N PRO A 50 6.41 -8.88 3.85
CA PRO A 50 5.64 -10.03 3.36
C PRO A 50 6.01 -11.37 4.02
N SER A 51 7.30 -11.69 4.15
CA SER A 51 7.73 -12.95 4.77
C SER A 51 7.36 -13.02 6.25
N LEU A 52 7.58 -11.96 7.02
CA LEU A 52 7.22 -11.92 8.43
C LEU A 52 5.69 -12.01 8.65
N LYS A 53 4.88 -11.45 7.73
CA LYS A 53 3.41 -11.61 7.75
C LYS A 53 2.97 -13.07 7.60
N SER A 54 3.76 -13.94 6.97
CA SER A 54 3.38 -15.36 6.79
C SER A 54 3.29 -16.13 8.12
N TYR A 55 3.84 -15.60 9.21
CA TYR A 55 3.68 -16.14 10.57
C TYR A 55 2.39 -15.67 11.26
N GLY A 56 1.43 -15.11 10.52
CA GLY A 56 0.14 -14.66 11.04
C GLY A 56 0.22 -13.32 11.79
N ILE A 57 1.23 -12.49 11.45
CA ILE A 57 1.39 -11.15 12.00
C ILE A 57 0.54 -10.17 11.17
N PRO A 58 -0.36 -9.38 11.80
CA PRO A 58 -1.16 -8.42 11.07
C PRO A 58 -0.31 -7.26 10.53
N GLY A 59 -0.75 -6.63 9.44
CA GLY A 59 -0.01 -5.52 8.82
C GLY A 59 0.14 -4.28 9.72
N ARG A 60 -0.78 -4.08 10.66
CA ARG A 60 -0.75 -3.02 11.69
C ARG A 60 -0.60 -3.62 13.09
N ALA A 61 0.39 -4.47 13.28
CA ALA A 61 0.73 -5.05 14.58
C ALA A 61 1.35 -3.99 15.52
N ARG A 62 1.29 -4.26 16.82
CA ARG A 62 2.20 -3.70 17.82
C ARG A 62 3.48 -4.53 17.88
N LEU A 63 4.60 -3.92 18.27
CA LEU A 63 5.89 -4.63 18.29
C LEU A 63 5.86 -5.87 19.21
N PHE A 64 5.18 -5.80 20.36
CA PHE A 64 5.02 -6.97 21.24
C PHE A 64 4.26 -8.12 20.57
N GLU A 65 3.31 -7.84 19.66
CA GLU A 65 2.57 -8.89 18.94
C GLU A 65 3.48 -9.60 17.94
N VAL A 66 4.40 -8.86 17.30
CA VAL A 66 5.46 -9.42 16.44
C VAL A 66 6.34 -10.35 17.25
N VAL A 67 6.86 -9.88 18.40
CA VAL A 67 7.69 -10.68 19.32
C VAL A 67 6.97 -11.96 19.73
N GLN A 68 5.70 -11.86 20.13
CA GLN A 68 4.90 -13.02 20.55
C GLN A 68 4.67 -14.01 19.41
N LYS A 69 4.32 -13.54 18.20
CA LYS A 69 4.09 -14.42 17.04
C LYS A 69 5.36 -15.12 16.57
N VAL A 70 6.50 -14.42 16.54
CA VAL A 70 7.79 -15.03 16.20
C VAL A 70 8.18 -16.08 17.25
N LYS A 71 7.99 -15.79 18.55
CA LYS A 71 8.23 -16.77 19.61
C LYS A 71 7.36 -18.02 19.44
N GLN A 72 6.07 -17.86 19.13
CA GLN A 72 5.17 -18.98 18.86
C GLN A 72 5.62 -19.80 17.63
N ALA A 73 6.00 -19.13 16.55
CA ALA A 73 6.51 -19.79 15.35
C ALA A 73 7.82 -20.56 15.63
N ASN A 74 8.72 -20.00 16.45
CA ASN A 74 9.94 -20.68 16.88
C ASN A 74 9.67 -21.90 17.77
N VAL A 75 8.69 -21.85 18.67
CA VAL A 75 8.28 -23.03 19.45
C VAL A 75 7.80 -24.16 18.54
N GLN A 76 7.02 -23.84 17.50
CA GLN A 76 6.58 -24.84 16.53
C GLN A 76 7.76 -25.39 15.73
N ARG A 77 8.62 -24.51 15.24
CA ARG A 77 9.78 -24.84 14.43
C ARG A 77 10.81 -25.70 15.18
N GLN A 78 11.02 -25.45 16.47
CA GLN A 78 11.93 -26.21 17.32
C GLN A 78 11.57 -27.71 17.36
N ARG A 79 10.28 -28.05 17.21
CA ARG A 79 9.84 -29.46 17.16
C ARG A 79 10.34 -30.19 15.91
N SER A 80 10.61 -29.45 14.84
CA SER A 80 11.10 -29.95 13.55
C SER A 80 12.60 -29.75 13.35
N ALA A 81 13.27 -29.03 14.26
CA ALA A 81 14.71 -28.82 14.20
C ALA A 81 15.46 -30.12 14.56
N PRO A 82 16.64 -30.39 13.96
CA PRO A 82 17.52 -31.47 14.37
C PRO A 82 17.79 -31.43 15.88
N GLU A 83 17.64 -32.57 16.55
CA GLU A 83 17.80 -32.69 18.01
C GLU A 83 16.89 -31.75 18.84
N ARG A 84 15.89 -31.12 18.21
CA ARG A 84 15.04 -30.06 18.76
C ARG A 84 15.83 -28.87 19.30
N GLN A 85 16.98 -28.57 18.72
CA GLN A 85 17.83 -27.46 19.09
C GLN A 85 18.08 -26.53 17.91
N PHE A 86 18.20 -25.24 18.21
CA PHE A 86 18.58 -24.25 17.21
C PHE A 86 20.09 -24.01 17.26
N THR A 87 20.74 -23.97 16.10
CA THR A 87 22.18 -23.70 15.96
C THR A 87 22.48 -22.23 15.69
N GLY A 88 21.45 -21.45 15.37
CA GLY A 88 21.55 -20.02 15.09
C GLY A 88 20.20 -19.37 14.86
N SER A 89 20.21 -18.18 14.26
CA SER A 89 19.01 -17.46 13.84
C SER A 89 19.20 -16.88 12.43
N SER A 90 18.11 -16.64 11.71
CA SER A 90 18.14 -15.95 10.43
C SER A 90 16.88 -15.13 10.21
N ALA A 91 17.05 -13.94 9.61
CA ALA A 91 15.96 -13.12 9.12
C ALA A 91 15.55 -13.48 7.67
N SER A 92 16.29 -14.34 6.98
CA SER A 92 15.99 -14.74 5.60
C SER A 92 15.03 -15.93 5.57
N ALA A 93 13.85 -15.74 5.00
CA ALA A 93 12.88 -16.82 4.80
C ALA A 93 13.42 -17.91 3.85
N VAL A 94 14.38 -17.60 2.98
CA VAL A 94 15.05 -18.59 2.11
C VAL A 94 15.94 -19.49 2.95
N GLU A 95 16.82 -18.92 3.77
CA GLU A 95 17.70 -19.66 4.67
C GLU A 95 16.88 -20.49 5.66
N LEU A 96 15.83 -19.90 6.25
CA LEU A 96 14.93 -20.61 7.17
C LEU A 96 14.19 -21.79 6.50
N ARG A 97 13.99 -21.80 5.18
CA ARG A 97 13.43 -23.00 4.51
C ARG A 97 14.48 -24.08 4.30
N GLN A 98 15.73 -23.69 4.04
CA GLN A 98 16.84 -24.60 3.78
C GLN A 98 17.44 -25.20 5.06
N HIS A 99 17.38 -24.46 6.17
CA HIS A 99 18.03 -24.79 7.43
C HIS A 99 17.02 -24.88 8.58
N PRO A 100 16.34 -26.03 8.78
CA PRO A 100 15.37 -26.23 9.86
C PRO A 100 15.95 -25.99 11.27
N GLU A 101 17.27 -26.10 11.43
CA GLU A 101 18.05 -25.82 12.64
C GLU A 101 18.21 -24.33 12.97
N LEU A 102 17.87 -23.40 12.08
CA LEU A 102 17.91 -21.97 12.39
C LEU A 102 16.60 -21.51 13.00
N SER A 103 16.65 -20.70 14.05
CA SER A 103 15.48 -19.99 14.58
C SER A 103 15.10 -18.79 13.71
N ILE A 104 13.82 -18.45 13.69
CA ILE A 104 13.29 -17.26 13.02
C ILE A 104 13.75 -16.02 13.78
N ASP A 105 14.50 -15.16 13.10
CA ASP A 105 14.82 -13.81 13.52
C ASP A 105 14.15 -12.77 12.62
N TYR A 106 14.27 -11.50 12.99
CA TYR A 106 13.80 -10.38 12.18
C TYR A 106 14.54 -9.08 12.47
N ILE A 107 14.59 -8.21 11.47
CA ILE A 107 15.21 -6.89 11.56
C ILE A 107 14.17 -5.88 12.04
N VAL A 108 14.52 -5.04 13.00
CA VAL A 108 13.72 -3.86 13.40
C VAL A 108 14.34 -2.61 12.81
N ALA A 109 13.66 -1.98 11.86
CA ALA A 109 14.08 -0.74 11.24
C ALA A 109 13.34 0.48 11.84
N PRO A 110 14.05 1.56 12.20
CA PRO A 110 13.39 2.76 12.71
C PRO A 110 12.62 3.47 11.58
N PRO A 111 11.46 4.10 11.87
CA PRO A 111 10.72 4.89 10.89
C PRO A 111 11.51 6.07 10.31
N ARG A 112 11.60 6.17 8.99
CA ARG A 112 12.27 7.27 8.25
C ARG A 112 11.30 8.01 7.31
N MET A 113 10.33 8.76 7.84
CA MET A 113 9.23 9.37 7.05
C MET A 113 9.70 10.19 5.84
N ALA A 114 10.69 11.08 6.03
CA ALA A 114 11.21 11.91 4.94
C ALA A 114 11.79 11.05 3.79
N HIS A 115 12.45 9.95 4.14
CA HIS A 115 13.02 9.02 3.18
C HIS A 115 11.95 8.21 2.44
N TYR A 116 10.87 7.84 3.13
CA TYR A 116 9.71 7.20 2.50
C TYR A 116 8.98 8.15 1.55
N MET A 117 8.86 9.43 1.89
CA MET A 117 8.27 10.43 0.99
C MET A 117 9.12 10.61 -0.27
N ALA A 118 10.45 10.63 -0.17
CA ALA A 118 11.34 10.68 -1.32
C ALA A 118 11.17 9.45 -2.25
N HIS A 119 11.01 8.25 -1.68
CA HIS A 119 10.72 7.05 -2.45
C HIS A 119 9.34 7.10 -3.15
N SER A 120 8.31 7.57 -2.44
CA SER A 120 6.98 7.76 -3.00
C SER A 120 6.98 8.76 -4.15
N ALA A 121 7.71 9.87 -4.01
CA ALA A 121 7.92 10.86 -5.07
C ALA A 121 8.58 10.24 -6.33
N LYS A 122 9.61 9.42 -6.15
CA LYS A 122 10.25 8.68 -7.26
C LYS A 122 9.28 7.74 -7.98
N ILE A 123 8.37 7.10 -7.24
CA ILE A 123 7.33 6.24 -7.81
C ILE A 123 6.27 7.08 -8.53
N TYR A 124 5.90 8.24 -7.98
CA TYR A 124 4.98 9.16 -8.62
C TYR A 124 5.52 9.66 -9.97
N GLU A 125 6.83 9.93 -10.08
CA GLU A 125 7.49 10.24 -11.36
C GLU A 125 7.32 9.13 -12.39
N VAL A 126 7.27 7.86 -11.98
CA VAL A 126 6.95 6.76 -12.90
C VAL A 126 5.53 6.89 -13.42
N TYR A 127 4.55 7.18 -12.57
CA TYR A 127 3.15 7.35 -12.99
C TYR A 127 3.00 8.49 -14.01
N LEU A 128 3.73 9.59 -13.83
CA LEU A 128 3.72 10.75 -14.73
C LEU A 128 4.25 10.45 -16.15
N LYS A 129 4.98 9.35 -16.35
CA LYS A 129 5.37 8.90 -17.70
C LYS A 129 4.18 8.38 -18.52
N TYR A 130 3.10 7.97 -17.85
CA TYR A 130 1.97 7.27 -18.48
C TYR A 130 0.67 8.07 -18.45
N VAL A 131 0.46 8.87 -17.41
CA VAL A 131 -0.82 9.51 -17.11
C VAL A 131 -0.58 10.97 -16.70
N ALA A 132 -1.46 11.88 -17.15
CA ALA A 132 -1.41 13.28 -16.74
C ALA A 132 -1.71 13.43 -15.23
N PRO A 133 -1.10 14.41 -14.54
CA PRO A 133 -1.31 14.61 -13.11
C PRO A 133 -2.78 14.72 -12.67
N ASP A 134 -3.63 15.32 -13.51
CA ASP A 134 -5.07 15.53 -13.22
C ASP A 134 -5.87 14.21 -13.14
N ASP A 135 -5.37 13.15 -13.79
CA ASP A 135 -5.96 11.82 -13.80
C ASP A 135 -5.35 10.90 -12.72
N ILE A 136 -4.46 11.43 -11.87
CA ILE A 136 -3.80 10.70 -10.77
C ILE A 136 -4.25 11.28 -9.43
N HIS A 137 -4.88 10.44 -8.60
CA HIS A 137 -5.27 10.78 -7.25
C HIS A 137 -4.44 9.99 -6.23
N SER A 138 -3.42 10.64 -5.64
CA SER A 138 -2.68 10.07 -4.50
C SER A 138 -3.58 9.98 -3.28
N TYR A 139 -3.84 8.75 -2.82
CA TYR A 139 -4.71 8.44 -1.70
C TYR A 139 -3.94 8.31 -0.38
N SER A 140 -2.73 7.75 -0.46
CA SER A 140 -1.72 7.74 0.59
C SER A 140 -0.32 7.82 -0.04
N ILE A 141 0.72 7.71 0.78
CA ILE A 141 2.12 7.66 0.35
C ILE A 141 2.43 6.42 -0.52
N ASP A 142 1.66 5.35 -0.38
CA ASP A 142 1.85 4.06 -1.04
C ASP A 142 0.65 3.62 -1.88
N GLU A 143 -0.39 4.45 -1.97
CA GLU A 143 -1.63 4.13 -2.66
C GLU A 143 -2.09 5.27 -3.59
N VAL A 144 -2.44 4.91 -4.83
CA VAL A 144 -2.89 5.85 -5.85
C VAL A 144 -4.10 5.31 -6.61
N PHE A 145 -4.99 6.22 -7.00
CA PHE A 145 -6.03 5.96 -8.01
C PHE A 145 -5.66 6.64 -9.32
N ILE A 146 -5.94 5.98 -10.44
CA ILE A 146 -5.66 6.48 -11.79
C ILE A 146 -6.92 6.35 -12.64
N ASP A 147 -7.38 7.43 -13.28
CA ASP A 147 -8.35 7.33 -14.38
C ASP A 147 -7.60 6.92 -15.66
N ALA A 148 -7.75 5.66 -16.05
CA ALA A 148 -7.08 5.10 -17.22
C ALA A 148 -7.91 5.25 -18.52
N THR A 149 -9.16 5.75 -18.43
CA THR A 149 -10.18 5.65 -19.49
C THR A 149 -9.69 6.07 -20.87
N HIS A 150 -8.97 7.20 -20.97
CA HIS A 150 -8.50 7.74 -22.25
C HIS A 150 -7.16 7.15 -22.70
N TYR A 151 -6.36 6.65 -21.75
CA TYR A 151 -5.02 6.14 -21.99
C TYR A 151 -5.04 4.74 -22.62
N LEU A 152 -6.01 3.88 -22.26
CA LEU A 152 -6.11 2.53 -22.81
C LEU A 152 -6.23 2.54 -24.35
N SER A 153 -7.11 3.40 -24.88
CA SER A 153 -7.28 3.57 -26.32
C SER A 153 -6.04 4.15 -27.00
N SER A 154 -5.36 5.11 -26.37
CA SER A 154 -4.14 5.73 -26.91
C SER A 154 -3.00 4.72 -27.02
N PHE A 155 -2.84 3.87 -26.00
CA PHE A 155 -1.81 2.82 -25.97
C PHE A 155 -2.20 1.54 -26.72
N HIS A 156 -3.47 1.38 -27.12
CA HIS A 156 -4.00 0.17 -27.77
C HIS A 156 -3.77 -1.11 -26.96
N ILE A 157 -3.95 -1.04 -25.65
CA ILE A 157 -3.73 -2.16 -24.72
C ILE A 157 -4.89 -2.31 -23.74
N SER A 158 -4.99 -3.49 -23.13
CA SER A 158 -5.99 -3.76 -22.09
C SER A 158 -5.69 -2.96 -20.81
N SER A 159 -6.71 -2.80 -19.96
CA SER A 159 -6.57 -2.22 -18.62
C SER A 159 -5.57 -3.01 -17.77
N HIS A 160 -5.58 -4.34 -17.88
CA HIS A 160 -4.64 -5.22 -17.22
C HIS A 160 -3.20 -4.96 -17.66
N ASP A 161 -2.95 -4.91 -18.97
CA ASP A 161 -1.60 -4.70 -19.51
C ASP A 161 -1.08 -3.29 -19.22
N PHE A 162 -1.97 -2.29 -19.19
CA PHE A 162 -1.61 -0.93 -18.79
C PHE A 162 -1.18 -0.88 -17.33
N ALA A 163 -1.96 -1.49 -16.43
CA ALA A 163 -1.59 -1.60 -15.01
C ALA A 163 -0.28 -2.37 -14.83
N MET A 164 -0.12 -3.51 -15.51
CA MET A 164 1.10 -4.31 -15.48
C MET A 164 2.31 -3.50 -15.94
N ARG A 165 2.19 -2.77 -17.05
CA ARG A 165 3.27 -1.92 -17.58
C ARG A 165 3.72 -0.87 -16.57
N ILE A 166 2.78 -0.18 -15.91
CA ILE A 166 3.10 0.80 -14.87
C ILE A 166 3.81 0.11 -13.69
N ILE A 167 3.28 -1.01 -13.20
CA ILE A 167 3.84 -1.71 -12.03
C ILE A 167 5.23 -2.26 -12.32
N LEU A 168 5.47 -2.81 -13.52
CA LEU A 168 6.79 -3.29 -13.91
C LEU A 168 7.82 -2.16 -14.03
N ASP A 169 7.42 -0.96 -14.46
CA ASP A 169 8.31 0.22 -14.45
C ASP A 169 8.60 0.68 -13.02
N VAL A 170 7.61 0.66 -12.11
CA VAL A 170 7.83 0.92 -10.68
C VAL A 170 8.80 -0.09 -10.08
N LEU A 171 8.58 -1.38 -10.35
CA LEU A 171 9.46 -2.47 -9.88
C LEU A 171 10.87 -2.33 -10.44
N LYS A 172 11.03 -2.05 -11.72
CA LYS A 172 12.34 -1.82 -12.35
C LYS A 172 13.05 -0.58 -11.78
N THR A 173 12.31 0.48 -11.50
CA THR A 173 12.87 1.77 -11.04
C THR A 173 13.22 1.77 -9.56
N THR A 174 12.50 0.99 -8.75
CA THR A 174 12.58 1.07 -7.28
C THR A 174 12.83 -0.25 -6.59
N GLY A 175 12.62 -1.39 -7.23
CA GLY A 175 12.63 -2.70 -6.58
C GLY A 175 11.35 -3.02 -5.80
N ILE A 176 10.35 -2.15 -5.83
CA ILE A 176 9.08 -2.31 -5.10
C ILE A 176 7.99 -2.78 -6.05
N THR A 177 7.37 -3.92 -5.73
CA THR A 177 6.20 -4.44 -6.45
C THR A 177 4.89 -3.89 -5.89
N ALA A 178 3.78 -4.10 -6.60
CA ALA A 178 2.47 -3.56 -6.23
C ALA A 178 1.34 -4.55 -6.48
N THR A 179 0.20 -4.29 -5.84
CA THR A 179 -1.08 -4.90 -6.17
C THR A 179 -1.97 -3.84 -6.81
N ALA A 180 -2.72 -4.20 -7.84
CA ALA A 180 -3.68 -3.31 -8.47
C ALA A 180 -5.07 -3.94 -8.61
N GLY A 181 -6.08 -3.09 -8.48
CA GLY A 181 -7.46 -3.40 -8.78
C GLY A 181 -7.99 -2.50 -9.88
N ILE A 182 -8.80 -3.07 -10.76
CA ILE A 182 -9.39 -2.41 -11.93
C ILE A 182 -10.91 -2.44 -11.78
N GLY A 183 -11.57 -1.33 -12.06
CA GLY A 183 -13.03 -1.30 -12.09
C GLY A 183 -13.61 -0.07 -12.78
N PRO A 184 -14.93 -0.07 -13.05
CA PRO A 184 -15.60 1.02 -13.77
C PRO A 184 -15.81 2.28 -12.91
N ASN A 185 -15.52 2.18 -11.61
CA ASN A 185 -15.51 3.28 -10.66
C ASN A 185 -14.44 3.04 -9.56
N LEU A 186 -14.13 4.08 -8.80
CA LEU A 186 -13.11 4.03 -7.73
C LEU A 186 -13.42 2.98 -6.66
N TYR A 187 -14.70 2.74 -6.34
CA TYR A 187 -15.08 1.75 -5.34
C TYR A 187 -14.74 0.33 -5.80
N LEU A 188 -15.14 -0.04 -7.02
CA LEU A 188 -14.86 -1.37 -7.56
C LEU A 188 -13.37 -1.59 -7.81
N ALA A 189 -12.63 -0.57 -8.27
CA ALA A 189 -11.17 -0.64 -8.37
C ALA A 189 -10.52 -0.90 -7.01
N LYS A 190 -10.94 -0.17 -5.97
CA LYS A 190 -10.43 -0.34 -4.60
C LYS A 190 -10.79 -1.70 -4.01
N VAL A 191 -12.03 -2.16 -4.18
CA VAL A 191 -12.47 -3.47 -3.67
C VAL A 191 -11.81 -4.63 -4.41
N ALA A 192 -11.60 -4.50 -5.73
CA ALA A 192 -10.84 -5.49 -6.50
C ALA A 192 -9.44 -5.67 -5.90
N MET A 193 -8.78 -4.56 -5.54
CA MET A 193 -7.46 -4.55 -4.93
C MET A 193 -7.46 -5.05 -3.47
N ASP A 194 -8.31 -4.50 -2.60
CA ASP A 194 -8.28 -4.74 -1.15
C ASP A 194 -8.82 -6.11 -0.75
N VAL A 195 -9.81 -6.62 -1.49
CA VAL A 195 -10.53 -7.84 -1.14
C VAL A 195 -10.16 -8.94 -2.13
N TRP A 196 -10.49 -8.74 -3.41
CA TRP A 196 -10.38 -9.82 -4.38
C TRP A 196 -8.92 -10.24 -4.68
N ALA A 197 -7.98 -9.29 -4.74
CA ALA A 197 -6.57 -9.59 -5.01
C ALA A 197 -5.88 -10.41 -3.91
N LYS A 198 -6.47 -10.54 -2.72
CA LYS A 198 -5.95 -11.43 -1.67
C LYS A 198 -6.13 -12.92 -2.02
N HIS A 199 -7.08 -13.23 -2.89
CA HIS A 199 -7.41 -14.60 -3.32
C HIS A 199 -6.70 -15.03 -4.61
N VAL A 200 -5.91 -14.14 -5.21
CA VAL A 200 -5.18 -14.40 -6.45
C VAL A 200 -3.69 -14.56 -6.13
N PRO A 201 -3.02 -15.62 -6.62
CA PRO A 201 -1.58 -15.76 -6.46
C PRO A 201 -0.86 -14.58 -7.13
N ALA A 202 0.29 -14.20 -6.58
CA ALA A 202 1.16 -13.25 -7.27
C ALA A 202 1.83 -13.93 -8.47
N ASP A 203 2.18 -13.14 -9.48
CA ASP A 203 3.04 -13.60 -10.57
C ASP A 203 4.52 -13.69 -10.14
N GLU A 204 5.40 -14.01 -11.08
CA GLU A 204 6.85 -14.10 -10.86
C GLU A 204 7.50 -12.81 -10.34
N ASN A 205 6.87 -11.66 -10.58
CA ASN A 205 7.33 -10.33 -10.16
C ASN A 205 6.66 -9.88 -8.85
N GLY A 206 5.89 -10.76 -8.19
CA GLY A 206 5.15 -10.44 -6.98
C GLY A 206 3.91 -9.57 -7.23
N VAL A 207 3.54 -9.33 -8.49
CA VAL A 207 2.44 -8.47 -8.90
C VAL A 207 1.12 -9.22 -8.78
N ARG A 208 0.07 -8.50 -8.39
CA ARG A 208 -1.32 -9.00 -8.41
C ARG A 208 -2.19 -7.95 -9.06
N ILE A 209 -2.88 -8.32 -10.13
CA ILE A 209 -3.84 -7.45 -10.80
C ILE A 209 -5.18 -8.17 -10.84
N THR A 210 -6.22 -7.48 -10.40
CA THR A 210 -7.58 -8.01 -10.43
C THR A 210 -8.55 -6.99 -11.00
N GLN A 211 -9.66 -7.47 -11.53
CA GLN A 211 -10.70 -6.62 -12.09
C GLN A 211 -12.07 -7.03 -11.55
N LEU A 212 -12.90 -6.03 -11.27
CA LEU A 212 -14.31 -6.17 -10.93
C LEU A 212 -15.15 -5.15 -11.72
N ASP A 213 -16.23 -5.64 -12.29
CA ASP A 213 -17.39 -4.88 -12.75
C ASP A 213 -18.58 -5.10 -11.79
N GLU A 214 -19.74 -4.49 -12.02
CA GLU A 214 -20.90 -4.65 -11.12
C GLU A 214 -21.36 -6.12 -11.02
N MET A 215 -21.32 -6.86 -12.14
CA MET A 215 -21.81 -8.23 -12.20
C MET A 215 -20.89 -9.20 -11.45
N SER A 216 -19.59 -9.15 -11.74
CA SER A 216 -18.60 -9.97 -11.05
C SER A 216 -18.43 -9.58 -9.59
N TYR A 217 -18.62 -8.30 -9.22
CA TYR A 217 -18.70 -7.89 -7.81
C TYR A 217 -19.88 -8.57 -7.11
N ARG A 218 -21.06 -8.58 -7.75
CA ARG A 218 -22.25 -9.25 -7.23
C ARG A 218 -22.03 -10.74 -7.04
N GLU A 219 -21.51 -11.42 -8.05
CA GLU A 219 -21.29 -12.86 -8.02
C GLU A 219 -20.23 -13.27 -6.99
N LYS A 220 -19.11 -12.53 -6.91
CA LYS A 220 -17.94 -12.93 -6.13
C LYS A 220 -17.98 -12.43 -4.68
N LEU A 221 -18.52 -11.24 -4.43
CA LEU A 221 -18.29 -10.52 -3.17
C LEU A 221 -19.56 -10.18 -2.37
N TRP A 222 -20.77 -10.38 -2.89
CA TRP A 222 -21.98 -10.07 -2.12
C TRP A 222 -22.12 -10.89 -0.85
N ALA A 223 -21.65 -12.15 -0.85
CA ALA A 223 -21.69 -13.02 0.32
C ALA A 223 -20.44 -12.92 1.21
N HIS A 224 -19.46 -12.08 0.82
CA HIS A 224 -18.17 -11.98 1.53
C HIS A 224 -18.34 -11.49 2.96
N ARG A 225 -17.53 -12.05 3.85
CA ARG A 225 -17.38 -11.63 5.24
C ARG A 225 -15.90 -11.65 5.65
N PRO A 226 -15.48 -10.78 6.58
CA PRO A 226 -16.29 -9.79 7.29
C PRO A 226 -16.59 -8.53 6.45
N LEU A 227 -17.65 -7.78 6.83
CA LEU A 227 -17.99 -6.49 6.21
C LEU A 227 -16.86 -5.46 6.31
N THR A 228 -15.99 -5.59 7.32
CA THR A 228 -14.86 -4.69 7.53
C THR A 228 -13.78 -4.75 6.46
N ASP A 229 -13.84 -5.74 5.56
CA ASP A 229 -12.93 -5.83 4.41
C ASP A 229 -13.30 -4.84 3.31
N PHE A 230 -14.55 -4.37 3.26
CA PHE A 230 -14.99 -3.44 2.24
C PHE A 230 -14.56 -2.00 2.56
N TRP A 231 -14.11 -1.31 1.52
CA TRP A 231 -13.67 0.08 1.61
C TRP A 231 -14.75 0.96 2.24
N ARG A 232 -14.35 1.76 3.22
CA ARG A 232 -15.20 2.67 4.03
C ARG A 232 -16.19 1.99 4.98
N VAL A 233 -16.17 0.66 5.13
CA VAL A 233 -16.94 -0.07 6.14
C VAL A 233 -16.06 -0.38 7.35
N GLY A 234 -16.07 0.51 8.35
CA GLY A 234 -15.36 0.30 9.61
C GLY A 234 -16.17 -0.50 10.64
N THR A 235 -15.52 -0.93 11.72
CA THR A 235 -16.17 -1.69 12.82
C THR A 235 -17.42 -1.02 13.39
N GLY A 236 -17.45 0.31 13.44
CA GLY A 236 -18.63 1.06 13.88
C GLY A 236 -19.83 0.91 12.94
N TYR A 237 -19.59 0.92 11.62
CA TYR A 237 -20.65 0.66 10.63
C TYR A 237 -21.08 -0.79 10.67
N THR A 238 -20.12 -1.72 10.70
CA THR A 238 -20.40 -3.16 10.80
C THR A 238 -21.31 -3.47 12.00
N LYS A 239 -21.01 -2.95 13.20
CA LYS A 239 -21.86 -3.15 14.39
C LYS A 239 -23.29 -2.65 14.19
N LYS A 240 -23.48 -1.49 13.53
CA LYS A 240 -24.82 -0.95 13.25
C LYS A 240 -25.57 -1.82 12.23
N LEU A 241 -24.90 -2.23 11.16
CA LEU A 241 -25.47 -3.07 10.11
C LEU A 241 -25.83 -4.47 10.65
N GLU A 242 -24.95 -5.07 11.46
CA GLU A 242 -25.20 -6.37 12.07
C GLU A 242 -26.33 -6.32 13.10
N ALA A 243 -26.45 -5.23 13.87
CA ALA A 243 -27.59 -5.00 14.75
C ALA A 243 -28.92 -4.88 13.97
N MET A 244 -28.85 -4.56 12.67
CA MET A 244 -29.98 -4.54 11.75
C MET A 244 -30.20 -5.88 11.03
N GLY A 245 -29.39 -6.91 11.32
CA GLY A 245 -29.43 -8.19 10.61
C GLY A 245 -28.80 -8.16 9.21
N LEU A 246 -28.07 -7.10 8.87
CA LEU A 246 -27.36 -6.94 7.60
C LEU A 246 -25.90 -7.33 7.80
N TYR A 247 -25.50 -8.47 7.27
CA TYR A 247 -24.18 -9.04 7.55
C TYR A 247 -23.26 -9.11 6.33
N THR A 248 -23.79 -8.82 5.15
CA THR A 248 -23.08 -8.95 3.87
C THR A 248 -23.42 -7.78 2.95
N MET A 249 -22.57 -7.50 1.95
CA MET A 249 -22.87 -6.47 0.96
C MET A 249 -24.13 -6.79 0.15
N GLY A 250 -24.44 -8.07 -0.04
CA GLY A 250 -25.71 -8.50 -0.64
C GLY A 250 -26.93 -8.17 0.21
N ASP A 251 -26.83 -8.22 1.53
CA ASP A 251 -27.92 -7.79 2.43
C ASP A 251 -28.18 -6.29 2.26
N ILE A 252 -27.10 -5.50 2.26
CA ILE A 252 -27.16 -4.03 2.11
C ILE A 252 -27.71 -3.65 0.73
N ALA A 253 -27.23 -4.29 -0.34
CA ALA A 253 -27.69 -4.03 -1.70
C ALA A 253 -29.17 -4.39 -1.93
N ARG A 254 -29.72 -5.33 -1.16
CA ARG A 254 -31.17 -5.63 -1.23
C ARG A 254 -32.03 -4.54 -0.60
N CYS A 255 -31.49 -3.73 0.32
CA CYS A 255 -32.23 -2.62 0.93
C CYS A 255 -32.55 -1.50 -0.07
N SER A 256 -31.77 -1.29 -1.15
CA SER A 256 -32.13 -0.33 -2.21
C SER A 256 -33.29 -0.78 -3.09
N LEU A 257 -33.68 -2.05 -3.02
CA LEU A 257 -34.88 -2.56 -3.71
C LEU A 257 -36.13 -2.49 -2.82
N GLY A 258 -35.98 -2.09 -1.55
CA GLY A 258 -37.06 -2.00 -0.59
C GLY A 258 -37.97 -0.81 -0.86
N LYS A 259 -39.25 -0.97 -0.56
CA LYS A 259 -40.23 0.14 -0.56
C LYS A 259 -39.92 1.08 0.62
N PRO A 260 -40.35 2.36 0.56
CA PRO A 260 -40.22 3.28 1.70
C PRO A 260 -40.87 2.77 3.00
N THR A 261 -41.82 1.84 2.88
CA THR A 261 -42.51 1.17 3.99
C THR A 261 -41.73 0.01 4.61
N ASP A 262 -40.66 -0.44 3.97
CA ASP A 262 -39.87 -1.55 4.45
C ASP A 262 -39.03 -1.10 5.64
N PHE A 263 -38.86 -2.00 6.62
CA PHE A 263 -38.18 -1.69 7.88
C PHE A 263 -36.73 -1.20 7.66
N TYR A 264 -36.07 -1.70 6.60
CA TYR A 264 -34.80 -1.18 6.11
C TYR A 264 -34.90 -0.83 4.62
N ASN A 265 -34.55 0.40 4.26
CA ASN A 265 -34.53 0.93 2.90
C ASN A 265 -33.32 1.88 2.73
N GLU A 266 -33.15 2.48 1.54
CA GLU A 266 -32.01 3.37 1.26
C GLU A 266 -31.87 4.54 2.25
N ASP A 267 -32.99 5.04 2.80
CA ASP A 267 -33.01 6.17 3.73
C ASP A 267 -32.71 5.77 5.18
N THR A 268 -33.02 4.52 5.56
CA THR A 268 -32.87 4.05 6.96
C THR A 268 -31.58 3.28 7.20
N VAL A 269 -30.91 2.80 6.15
CA VAL A 269 -29.60 2.16 6.28
C VAL A 269 -28.53 3.24 6.51
N PRO A 270 -27.72 3.15 7.57
CA PRO A 270 -26.73 4.18 7.94
C PRO A 270 -25.55 4.27 6.96
N PHE A 271 -25.59 3.50 5.88
CA PHE A 271 -24.58 3.36 4.86
C PHE A 271 -25.24 3.73 3.52
N PRO A 272 -24.78 4.78 2.82
CA PRO A 272 -25.44 5.20 1.58
C PRO A 272 -25.43 4.04 0.59
N VAL A 273 -26.58 3.62 0.06
CA VAL A 273 -26.64 2.45 -0.83
C VAL A 273 -26.18 2.82 -2.26
N SER A 274 -26.28 4.10 -2.62
CA SER A 274 -25.78 4.70 -3.86
C SER A 274 -24.31 5.15 -3.75
N TRP A 275 -23.36 4.25 -4.03
CA TRP A 275 -21.93 4.56 -4.04
C TRP A 275 -21.47 5.20 -5.37
N THR A 276 -21.96 6.40 -5.65
CA THR A 276 -21.36 7.29 -6.65
C THR A 276 -20.71 8.46 -5.93
N VAL A 277 -19.39 8.37 -5.74
CA VAL A 277 -18.44 9.48 -5.59
C VAL A 277 -18.83 10.62 -4.63
N LYS A 278 -18.27 10.60 -3.41
CA LYS A 278 -17.89 11.84 -2.70
C LYS A 278 -16.45 11.74 -2.21
N MET A 279 -15.51 11.89 -3.15
CA MET A 279 -14.12 12.23 -2.86
C MET A 279 -14.03 13.73 -2.61
N LYS A 280 -14.32 14.16 -1.37
CA LYS A 280 -14.00 15.51 -0.88
C LYS A 280 -13.67 15.44 0.62
N LYS A 281 -12.54 14.83 0.98
CA LYS A 281 -11.80 15.12 2.25
C LYS A 281 -10.61 14.18 2.42
N LYS A 282 -9.53 14.38 1.65
CA LYS A 282 -8.15 14.23 2.17
C LYS A 282 -7.09 14.82 1.22
N GLN A 283 -7.32 16.04 0.72
CA GLN A 283 -6.38 16.73 -0.19
C GLN A 283 -5.11 17.26 0.52
N LYS A 284 -4.92 16.96 1.81
CA LYS A 284 -3.87 17.58 2.64
C LYS A 284 -2.54 16.84 2.62
N GLU A 285 -2.49 15.57 2.17
CA GLU A 285 -1.25 14.79 2.07
C GLU A 285 -0.61 14.90 0.66
N THR A 286 -1.40 15.21 -0.38
CA THR A 286 -0.93 15.32 -1.77
C THR A 286 -0.08 16.58 -2.02
N GLN A 287 -0.36 17.69 -1.32
CA GLN A 287 0.45 18.91 -1.46
C GLN A 287 1.88 18.73 -0.93
N ASP A 288 2.10 17.85 0.05
CA ASP A 288 3.43 17.61 0.59
C ASP A 288 4.28 16.83 -0.42
N ILE A 289 3.76 15.78 -1.05
CA ILE A 289 4.51 15.02 -2.09
C ILE A 289 4.85 15.91 -3.30
N LEU A 290 3.90 16.70 -3.79
CA LEU A 290 4.11 17.60 -4.93
C LEU A 290 5.03 18.79 -4.57
N SER A 291 5.00 19.29 -3.34
CA SER A 291 5.92 20.36 -2.88
C SER A 291 7.34 19.86 -2.64
N TYR A 292 7.53 18.59 -2.27
CA TYR A 292 8.85 17.96 -2.28
C TYR A 292 9.49 17.98 -3.68
N HIS A 293 8.71 17.80 -4.75
CA HIS A 293 9.23 17.92 -6.12
C HIS A 293 9.65 19.35 -6.49
N SER A 294 8.91 20.38 -6.07
CA SER A 294 9.30 21.78 -6.36
C SER A 294 10.58 22.19 -5.61
N GLN A 295 10.79 21.65 -4.40
CA GLN A 295 12.01 21.87 -3.62
C GLN A 295 13.21 21.06 -4.16
N ALA A 296 12.99 19.82 -4.61
CA ALA A 296 14.04 18.98 -5.19
C ALA A 296 14.50 19.48 -6.57
N ALA A 297 13.57 19.94 -7.41
CA ALA A 297 13.88 20.53 -8.71
C ALA A 297 14.59 21.90 -8.59
N GLY A 298 14.32 22.67 -7.53
CA GLY A 298 15.01 23.94 -7.27
C GLY A 298 16.43 23.81 -6.70
N CYS A 299 16.82 22.62 -6.25
CA CYS A 299 18.13 22.37 -5.62
C CYS A 299 19.20 21.87 -6.62
N SER A 300 18.80 21.37 -7.79
CA SER A 300 19.73 20.92 -8.85
C SER A 300 20.29 22.06 -9.72
N ASP A 301 19.60 23.21 -9.80
CA ASP A 301 20.04 24.35 -10.63
C ASP A 301 20.98 25.34 -9.90
N LYS A 302 21.04 25.32 -8.56
CA LYS A 302 21.91 26.22 -7.80
C LYS A 302 23.33 25.69 -7.58
N THR A 303 23.57 24.40 -7.81
CA THR A 303 24.91 23.78 -7.67
C THR A 303 25.70 23.73 -8.97
N ARG A 304 25.10 24.07 -10.12
CA ARG A 304 25.80 24.10 -11.42
C ARG A 304 26.35 25.47 -11.83
N ALA A 305 25.99 26.55 -11.11
CA ALA A 305 26.39 27.93 -11.42
C ALA A 305 27.55 28.47 -10.57
N LYS A 306 28.24 27.67 -9.74
CA LYS A 306 29.37 28.11 -8.90
C LYS A 306 30.72 27.44 -9.17
N ALA A 307 30.87 26.74 -10.29
CA ALA A 307 32.13 26.11 -10.70
C ALA A 307 32.63 26.63 -12.06
N SER A 308 32.80 27.95 -12.22
CA SER A 308 33.68 28.52 -13.24
C SER A 308 33.98 30.00 -12.95
N GLY A 309 35.27 30.34 -12.87
CA GLY A 309 35.81 31.70 -12.62
C GLY A 309 36.10 31.92 -11.13
N GLY A 310 37.33 32.12 -10.64
CA GLY A 310 38.54 32.67 -11.26
C GLY A 310 38.99 33.85 -10.39
N ARG A 311 40.02 33.61 -9.54
CA ARG A 311 40.91 34.53 -8.79
C ARG A 311 40.34 35.78 -8.08
N GLN A 312 40.71 35.89 -6.79
CA GLN A 312 40.69 37.08 -5.92
C GLN A 312 41.43 38.31 -6.55
N PRO A 313 41.18 39.55 -6.07
CA PRO A 313 41.82 40.05 -4.84
C PRO A 313 40.86 40.73 -3.82
N ILE A 314 41.12 40.44 -2.54
CA ILE A 314 41.20 41.34 -1.37
C ILE A 314 40.59 42.75 -1.50
N GLU A 315 39.62 43.08 -0.63
CA GLU A 315 39.50 44.40 0.02
C GLU A 315 38.61 44.32 1.28
N GLU A 316 39.09 44.93 2.36
CA GLU A 316 38.42 45.10 3.66
C GLU A 316 37.29 46.14 3.56
N CYS A 317 36.13 45.90 4.23
CA CYS A 317 35.41 46.98 4.94
C CYS A 317 34.32 46.45 5.89
N GLY A 318 34.50 46.69 7.18
CA GLY A 318 33.54 47.40 8.05
C GLY A 318 32.10 46.89 8.26
N ARG A 319 31.89 46.30 9.45
CA ARG A 319 30.89 46.61 10.52
C ARG A 319 29.39 46.86 10.21
N THR A 320 28.61 46.43 11.22
CA THR A 320 27.19 46.71 11.60
C THR A 320 26.15 45.86 10.86
N GLY A 321 25.18 45.21 11.51
CA GLY A 321 24.66 45.28 12.87
C GLY A 321 23.12 45.23 12.79
N LEU A 322 22.52 44.36 13.61
CA LEU A 322 21.08 44.02 13.76
C LEU A 322 20.54 42.91 12.83
#